data_AF-G5JWV7-F1
#
_entry.id   AF-G5JWV7-F1
#
_cell.length_a   1.000
_cell.length_b   1.000
_cell.length_c   1.000
_cell.angle_alpha   90.00
_cell.angle_beta   90.00
_cell.angle_gamma   90.00
#
_symmetry.space_group_name_H-M   'P 1'
#
loop_
_entity.id
_entity.type
_entity.pdbx_description
1 polymer ?
#
loop_
_entity_poly.entity_id
_entity_poly.type
_entity_poly.pdbx_seq_one_letter_code
_entity_poly.pdbx_strand_id
1 'polypeptide(L)'
;MKKVKAVNSNQDTAYASQATYKVETMRVSDDIDPNKNKNSTNNKLHDQGLPSNLNYVDSFHDAAIGTSGTAFRDKTTGEIIVAYTGTNSKGDIAQDVLTDGASIFAGLGYHYDSAYQFYDKMAAKYGSANLTLTGHSLGGNIAQRVALKKNAQNTIVYNAAPLYVPTSSGIVGTLTQNPALALAVVIGSSANMNAIIADQKTFTGKVTRFRTERDPLTKASKAVGGVYIGDDYAITNSGSHSLDDIIDDREQMKQVGAVVAKAKQDSDLKVQKALHTVDDQMKSVQKLKGKYSSGGLTGSEKIFLDTEQASAVSRGLTTVSQEAVTQAASEGAKTRQKAEEIYGKLDDVPFGMVLSPDEVKAAYEEAGCTYDSIVGKIERHCSEKQRKFQELANSFNQLEGSIAQTIAAIVQTDSEIAGMINAK
;
A
#
# COMPACT_ATOMS: atom_id res chain seq x y z
N MET A 1 -27.39 21.49 -17.05
CA MET A 1 -25.98 21.05 -17.20
C MET A 1 -25.40 20.82 -15.81
N LYS A 2 -25.15 19.57 -15.40
CA LYS A 2 -24.40 19.30 -14.17
C LYS A 2 -22.98 19.83 -14.38
N LYS A 3 -22.53 20.76 -13.53
CA LYS A 3 -21.17 21.33 -13.60
C LYS A 3 -20.16 20.17 -13.56
N VAL A 4 -19.32 20.08 -14.59
CA VAL A 4 -18.16 19.17 -14.62
C VAL A 4 -17.27 19.55 -13.44
N LYS A 5 -17.20 18.70 -12.41
CA LYS A 5 -16.30 18.91 -11.27
C LYS A 5 -14.88 18.77 -11.80
N ALA A 6 -14.09 19.84 -11.79
CA ALA A 6 -12.64 19.72 -11.90
C ALA A 6 -12.17 18.99 -10.62
N VAL A 7 -11.76 17.74 -10.77
CA VAL A 7 -11.30 16.89 -9.67
C VAL A 7 -9.79 16.98 -9.61
N ASN A 8 -9.26 17.07 -8.40
CA ASN A 8 -7.82 17.00 -8.15
C ASN A 8 -7.36 15.55 -8.32
N SER A 9 -6.32 15.26 -9.10
CA SER A 9 -5.79 13.89 -9.27
C SER A 9 -5.51 13.15 -7.96
N ASN A 10 -5.32 13.88 -6.85
CA ASN A 10 -5.18 13.31 -5.49
C ASN A 10 -6.48 12.69 -4.93
N GLN A 11 -7.59 12.78 -5.66
CA GLN A 11 -8.89 12.20 -5.32
C GLN A 11 -9.32 11.09 -6.28
N ASP A 12 -8.58 10.87 -7.36
CA ASP A 12 -8.97 9.98 -8.45
C ASP A 12 -9.14 8.53 -8.01
N THR A 13 -8.34 8.07 -7.04
CA THR A 13 -8.42 6.70 -6.51
C THR A 13 -9.76 6.42 -5.81
N ALA A 14 -10.41 7.42 -5.22
CA ALA A 14 -11.74 7.26 -4.64
C ALA A 14 -12.78 7.07 -5.75
N TYR A 15 -12.75 7.93 -6.77
CA TYR A 15 -13.65 7.84 -7.91
C TYR A 15 -13.47 6.54 -8.69
N ALA A 16 -12.23 6.10 -8.92
CA ALA A 16 -11.93 4.81 -9.56
C ALA A 16 -12.44 3.63 -8.71
N SER A 17 -12.28 3.70 -7.38
CA SER A 17 -12.80 2.69 -6.47
C SER A 17 -14.33 2.59 -6.46
N GLN A 18 -15.06 3.66 -6.77
CA GLN A 18 -16.52 3.62 -6.96
C GLN A 18 -16.88 3.14 -8.37
N ALA A 19 -16.18 3.64 -9.38
CA ALA A 19 -16.49 3.36 -10.78
C ALA A 19 -16.25 1.90 -11.17
N THR A 20 -15.32 1.19 -10.52
CA THR A 20 -15.10 -0.23 -10.81
C THR A 20 -16.33 -1.10 -10.53
N TYR A 21 -17.18 -0.75 -9.56
CA TYR A 21 -18.46 -1.43 -9.33
C TYR A 21 -19.44 -1.22 -10.50
N LYS A 22 -19.47 -0.02 -11.08
CA LYS A 22 -20.29 0.28 -12.26
C LYS A 22 -19.84 -0.55 -13.47
N VAL A 23 -18.52 -0.72 -13.65
CA VAL A 23 -17.96 -1.56 -14.72
C VAL A 23 -18.30 -3.03 -14.51
N GLU A 24 -18.26 -3.52 -13.28
CA GLU A 24 -18.71 -4.89 -12.97
C GLU A 24 -20.21 -5.06 -13.21
N THR A 25 -21.05 -4.10 -12.80
CA THR A 25 -22.50 -4.12 -13.06
C THR A 25 -22.80 -4.16 -14.56
N MET A 26 -22.08 -3.39 -15.39
CA MET A 26 -22.22 -3.47 -16.85
C MET A 26 -22.00 -4.89 -17.37
N ARG A 27 -21.01 -5.60 -16.84
CA ARG A 27 -20.69 -6.96 -17.29
C ARG A 27 -21.66 -7.99 -16.74
N VAL A 28 -21.95 -7.94 -15.45
CA VAL A 28 -22.68 -9.00 -14.73
C VAL A 28 -24.19 -8.84 -14.83
N SER A 29 -24.68 -7.59 -14.82
CA SER A 29 -26.11 -7.30 -14.79
C SER A 29 -26.66 -6.86 -16.15
N ASP A 30 -25.89 -6.06 -16.89
CA ASP A 30 -26.36 -5.50 -18.16
C ASP A 30 -25.91 -6.32 -19.38
N ASP A 31 -25.12 -7.38 -19.20
CA ASP A 31 -24.51 -8.21 -20.25
C ASP A 31 -23.71 -7.40 -21.30
N ILE A 32 -23.05 -6.34 -20.84
CA ILE A 32 -22.21 -5.45 -21.65
C ILE A 32 -20.76 -5.72 -21.31
N ASP A 33 -19.98 -6.18 -22.31
CA ASP A 33 -18.53 -6.27 -22.18
C ASP A 33 -17.88 -4.89 -22.32
N PRO A 34 -17.36 -4.27 -21.23
CA PRO A 34 -16.83 -2.91 -21.26
C PRO A 34 -15.55 -2.80 -22.12
N ASN A 35 -14.89 -3.93 -22.41
CA ASN A 35 -13.70 -3.98 -23.25
C ASN A 35 -14.00 -3.80 -24.75
N LYS A 36 -15.22 -4.16 -25.22
CA LYS A 36 -15.57 -4.13 -26.65
C LYS A 36 -15.67 -2.71 -27.21
N ASN A 37 -16.16 -1.76 -26.43
CA ASN A 37 -16.29 -0.37 -26.84
C ASN A 37 -15.94 0.60 -25.71
N LYS A 38 -14.64 0.89 -25.58
CA LYS A 38 -14.10 1.75 -24.52
C LYS A 38 -14.66 3.17 -24.55
N ASN A 39 -15.03 3.69 -25.73
CA ASN A 39 -15.64 5.02 -25.84
C ASN A 39 -17.06 5.03 -25.25
N SER A 40 -17.86 4.01 -25.57
CA SER A 40 -19.20 3.83 -24.98
C SER A 40 -19.11 3.64 -23.46
N THR A 41 -18.17 2.81 -23.00
CA THR A 41 -17.88 2.62 -21.57
C THR A 41 -17.54 3.94 -20.88
N ASN A 42 -16.63 4.73 -21.45
CA ASN A 42 -16.27 6.05 -20.91
C ASN A 42 -17.48 6.99 -20.83
N ASN A 43 -18.28 7.10 -21.90
CA ASN A 43 -19.47 7.94 -21.91
C ASN A 43 -20.43 7.56 -20.78
N LYS A 44 -20.74 6.26 -20.64
CA LYS A 44 -21.61 5.76 -19.56
C LYS A 44 -21.05 6.07 -18.17
N LEU A 45 -19.75 5.86 -17.96
CA LEU A 45 -19.13 6.12 -16.67
C LEU A 45 -19.13 7.61 -16.32
N HIS A 46 -18.90 8.49 -17.29
CA HIS A 46 -19.00 9.95 -17.09
C HIS A 46 -20.42 10.40 -16.79
N ASP A 47 -21.43 9.85 -17.47
CA ASP A 47 -22.85 10.09 -17.16
C ASP A 47 -23.20 9.64 -15.73
N GLN A 48 -22.53 8.60 -15.25
CA GLN A 48 -22.64 8.08 -13.89
C GLN A 48 -21.69 8.78 -12.90
N GLY A 49 -21.05 9.88 -13.27
CA GLY A 49 -20.27 10.71 -12.35
C GLY A 49 -18.78 10.41 -12.24
N LEU A 50 -18.21 9.59 -13.13
CA LEU A 50 -16.74 9.48 -13.25
C LEU A 50 -16.16 10.85 -13.67
N PRO A 51 -15.16 11.37 -12.95
CA PRO A 51 -14.51 12.64 -13.30
C PRO A 51 -14.00 12.67 -14.74
N SER A 52 -14.10 13.83 -15.39
CA SER A 52 -13.73 13.99 -16.80
C SER A 52 -12.24 13.74 -17.09
N ASN A 53 -11.37 13.77 -16.08
CA ASN A 53 -9.95 13.45 -16.22
C ASN A 53 -9.67 11.95 -16.21
N LEU A 54 -10.59 11.11 -15.73
CA LEU A 54 -10.42 9.65 -15.70
C LEU A 54 -11.07 8.97 -16.90
N ASN A 55 -10.31 8.15 -17.61
CA ASN A 55 -10.84 7.30 -18.69
C ASN A 55 -10.65 5.82 -18.36
N TYR A 56 -11.68 5.01 -18.56
CA TYR A 56 -11.59 3.56 -18.63
C TYR A 56 -10.53 3.07 -19.64
N VAL A 57 -9.75 2.08 -19.22
CA VAL A 57 -8.67 1.47 -20.00
C VAL A 57 -8.96 0.01 -20.33
N ASP A 58 -9.24 -0.81 -19.33
CA ASP A 58 -9.41 -2.27 -19.43
C ASP A 58 -10.10 -2.79 -18.18
N SER A 59 -10.72 -3.97 -18.23
CA SER A 59 -11.24 -4.65 -17.04
C SER A 59 -11.28 -6.16 -17.21
N PHE A 60 -11.29 -6.87 -16.08
CA PHE A 60 -11.55 -8.31 -16.01
C PHE A 60 -12.68 -8.59 -15.01
N HIS A 61 -13.31 -9.75 -15.16
CA HIS A 61 -14.20 -10.33 -14.17
C HIS A 61 -14.02 -11.84 -14.20
N ASP A 62 -13.77 -12.41 -13.04
CA ASP A 62 -13.64 -13.84 -12.83
C ASP A 62 -14.90 -14.35 -12.13
N ALA A 63 -15.80 -14.93 -12.92
CA ALA A 63 -17.09 -15.42 -12.42
C ALA A 63 -16.95 -16.62 -11.47
N ALA A 64 -15.85 -17.37 -11.53
CA ALA A 64 -15.65 -18.55 -10.69
C ALA A 64 -15.41 -18.18 -9.21
N ILE A 65 -14.78 -17.02 -8.98
CA ILE A 65 -14.34 -16.56 -7.65
C ILE A 65 -14.91 -15.18 -7.29
N GLY A 66 -15.78 -14.62 -8.13
CA GLY A 66 -16.45 -13.34 -7.90
C GLY A 66 -15.52 -12.13 -7.81
N THR A 67 -14.33 -12.18 -8.43
CA THR A 67 -13.33 -11.10 -8.38
C THR A 67 -13.31 -10.31 -9.68
N SER A 68 -13.34 -8.98 -9.60
CA SER A 68 -13.18 -8.13 -10.79
C SER A 68 -12.28 -6.93 -10.52
N GLY A 69 -11.82 -6.31 -11.60
CA GLY A 69 -11.00 -5.12 -11.52
C GLY A 69 -10.98 -4.33 -12.81
N THR A 70 -10.73 -3.03 -12.67
CA THR A 70 -10.78 -2.05 -13.75
C THR A 70 -9.55 -1.14 -13.70
N ALA A 71 -8.94 -0.91 -14.85
CA ALA A 71 -7.90 0.10 -15.01
C ALA A 71 -8.51 1.40 -15.55
N PHE A 72 -8.14 2.52 -14.95
CA PHE A 72 -8.46 3.87 -15.40
C PHE A 72 -7.17 4.65 -15.66
N ARG A 73 -7.20 5.58 -16.62
CA ARG A 73 -6.12 6.51 -16.90
C ARG A 73 -6.52 7.89 -16.45
N ASP A 74 -5.73 8.51 -15.58
CA ASP A 74 -5.80 9.96 -15.36
C ASP A 74 -5.13 10.67 -16.53
N LYS A 75 -5.91 11.41 -17.30
CA LYS A 75 -5.43 12.17 -18.47
C LYS A 75 -4.55 13.35 -18.09
N THR A 76 -4.60 13.79 -16.83
CA THR A 76 -3.81 14.91 -16.33
C THR A 76 -2.38 14.48 -16.04
N THR A 77 -2.21 13.34 -15.37
CA THR A 77 -0.90 12.85 -14.92
C THR A 77 -0.34 11.73 -15.80
N GLY A 78 -1.19 11.03 -16.57
CA GLY A 78 -0.82 9.82 -17.31
C GLY A 78 -0.82 8.55 -16.47
N GLU A 79 -1.10 8.66 -15.16
CA GLU A 79 -1.15 7.56 -14.19
C GLU A 79 -2.22 6.52 -14.56
N ILE A 80 -1.93 5.25 -14.30
CA ILE A 80 -2.90 4.15 -14.41
C ILE A 80 -3.36 3.74 -13.01
N ILE A 81 -4.64 3.92 -12.74
CA ILE A 81 -5.27 3.53 -11.49
C ILE A 81 -5.94 2.17 -11.70
N VAL A 82 -5.48 1.16 -10.98
CA VAL A 82 -6.03 -0.21 -11.00
C VAL A 82 -6.92 -0.40 -9.78
N ALA A 83 -8.23 -0.42 -10.00
CA ALA A 83 -9.25 -0.55 -8.97
C ALA A 83 -9.81 -1.99 -8.93
N TYR A 84 -10.00 -2.55 -7.74
CA TYR A 84 -10.63 -3.85 -7.53
C TYR A 84 -11.99 -3.69 -6.85
N THR A 85 -12.99 -4.47 -7.26
CA THR A 85 -14.29 -4.51 -6.58
C THR A 85 -14.21 -5.32 -5.30
N GLY A 86 -14.99 -4.92 -4.30
CA GLY A 86 -15.46 -5.82 -3.27
C GLY A 86 -16.77 -6.50 -3.67
N THR A 87 -17.55 -6.97 -2.70
CA THR A 87 -18.86 -7.58 -2.95
C THR A 87 -19.83 -6.56 -3.57
N ASN A 88 -20.45 -6.91 -4.70
CA ASN A 88 -21.41 -6.07 -5.41
C ASN A 88 -22.81 -6.71 -5.38
N SER A 89 -23.61 -6.29 -4.41
CA SER A 89 -24.96 -6.80 -4.18
C SER A 89 -26.01 -5.93 -4.88
N LYS A 90 -27.08 -6.54 -5.41
CA LYS A 90 -28.16 -5.87 -6.16
C LYS A 90 -29.19 -5.13 -5.27
N GLY A 91 -28.92 -4.95 -3.97
CA GLY A 91 -29.84 -4.38 -2.98
C GLY A 91 -29.12 -4.15 -1.65
N ASP A 92 -29.81 -3.48 -0.71
CA ASP A 92 -29.34 -2.99 0.61
C ASP A 92 -27.88 -3.31 1.02
N ILE A 93 -27.01 -2.32 0.81
CA ILE A 93 -25.54 -2.37 0.98
C ILE A 93 -25.11 -2.84 2.38
N ALA A 94 -25.92 -2.61 3.42
CA ALA A 94 -25.56 -2.96 4.80
C ALA A 94 -25.92 -4.41 5.20
N GLN A 95 -27.00 -4.98 4.66
CA GLN A 95 -27.41 -6.36 4.94
C GLN A 95 -26.84 -7.36 3.90
N ASP A 96 -26.65 -6.94 2.65
CA ASP A 96 -26.22 -7.87 1.59
C ASP A 96 -24.70 -8.05 1.55
N VAL A 97 -23.91 -7.05 1.92
CA VAL A 97 -22.45 -7.20 2.17
C VAL A 97 -22.18 -8.29 3.20
N LEU A 98 -23.10 -8.45 4.15
CA LEU A 98 -23.07 -9.45 5.22
C LEU A 98 -23.27 -10.89 4.70
N THR A 99 -24.24 -11.07 3.80
CA THR A 99 -24.75 -12.38 3.39
C THR A 99 -24.01 -12.94 2.17
N ASP A 100 -23.77 -12.11 1.16
CA ASP A 100 -23.06 -12.50 -0.07
C ASP A 100 -21.55 -12.57 0.14
N GLY A 101 -20.99 -11.66 0.95
CA GLY A 101 -19.57 -11.68 1.29
C GLY A 101 -19.18 -12.93 2.06
N ALA A 102 -20.01 -13.37 3.01
CA ALA A 102 -19.78 -14.59 3.77
C ALA A 102 -19.95 -15.86 2.91
N SER A 103 -20.90 -15.90 1.96
CA SER A 103 -21.17 -17.08 1.14
C SER A 103 -20.20 -17.24 -0.04
N ILE A 104 -19.73 -16.15 -0.67
CA ILE A 104 -18.63 -16.17 -1.65
C ILE A 104 -17.33 -16.64 -0.98
N PHE A 105 -17.05 -16.21 0.26
CA PHE A 105 -15.79 -16.54 0.96
C PHE A 105 -15.78 -17.85 1.74
N ALA A 106 -16.89 -18.24 2.37
CA ALA A 106 -16.95 -19.48 3.16
C ALA A 106 -16.86 -20.76 2.30
N GLY A 107 -17.05 -20.66 0.98
CA GLY A 107 -17.06 -21.81 0.07
C GLY A 107 -15.82 -22.00 -0.82
N LEU A 108 -14.99 -20.98 -1.06
CA LEU A 108 -14.01 -21.02 -2.17
C LEU A 108 -12.55 -20.62 -1.80
N GLY A 109 -12.29 -19.99 -0.67
CA GLY A 109 -10.94 -19.47 -0.36
C GLY A 109 -10.57 -18.22 -1.18
N TYR A 110 -9.55 -17.48 -0.73
CA TYR A 110 -9.09 -16.26 -1.42
C TYR A 110 -8.24 -16.63 -2.64
N HIS A 111 -8.71 -16.28 -3.84
CA HIS A 111 -7.98 -16.46 -5.10
C HIS A 111 -7.57 -15.10 -5.69
N TYR A 112 -6.30 -14.77 -5.57
CA TYR A 112 -5.75 -13.50 -6.04
C TYR A 112 -5.18 -13.56 -7.46
N ASP A 113 -5.16 -14.73 -8.09
CA ASP A 113 -4.44 -14.98 -9.34
C ASP A 113 -4.93 -14.08 -10.48
N SER A 114 -6.25 -13.94 -10.65
CA SER A 114 -6.84 -13.06 -11.67
C SER A 114 -6.48 -11.59 -11.43
N ALA A 115 -6.43 -11.16 -10.16
CA ALA A 115 -5.97 -9.82 -9.80
C ALA A 115 -4.46 -9.62 -10.05
N TYR A 116 -3.63 -10.63 -9.76
CA TYR A 116 -2.20 -10.61 -10.05
C TYR A 116 -1.93 -10.54 -11.56
N GLN A 117 -2.64 -11.34 -12.36
CA GLN A 117 -2.52 -11.34 -13.81
C GLN A 117 -2.95 -9.99 -14.40
N PHE A 118 -4.02 -9.40 -13.86
CA PHE A 118 -4.46 -8.08 -14.31
C PHE A 118 -3.44 -6.99 -13.97
N TYR A 119 -2.84 -7.03 -12.76
CA TYR A 119 -1.72 -6.16 -12.42
C TYR A 119 -0.56 -6.34 -13.40
N ASP A 120 -0.12 -7.57 -13.65
CA ASP A 120 1.00 -7.86 -14.55
C ASP A 120 0.72 -7.33 -15.97
N LYS A 121 -0.51 -7.53 -16.46
CA LYS A 121 -0.96 -6.99 -17.76
C LYS A 121 -0.86 -5.47 -17.82
N MET A 122 -1.27 -4.77 -16.77
CA MET A 122 -1.20 -3.30 -16.72
C MET A 122 0.24 -2.82 -16.54
N ALA A 123 1.03 -3.47 -15.68
CA ALA A 123 2.43 -3.14 -15.43
C ALA A 123 3.30 -3.34 -16.66
N ALA A 124 3.10 -4.43 -17.41
CA ALA A 124 3.81 -4.70 -18.66
C ALA A 124 3.53 -3.64 -19.73
N LYS A 125 2.30 -3.09 -19.74
CA LYS A 125 1.88 -2.12 -20.76
C LYS A 125 2.21 -0.66 -20.40
N TYR A 126 2.16 -0.32 -19.12
CA TYR A 126 2.22 1.08 -18.67
C TYR A 126 3.36 1.37 -17.69
N GLY A 127 4.14 0.36 -17.30
CA GLY A 127 5.23 0.45 -16.33
C GLY A 127 4.72 0.40 -14.89
N SER A 128 5.24 -0.52 -14.07
CA SER A 128 4.80 -0.74 -12.68
C SER A 128 4.91 0.51 -11.78
N ALA A 129 5.85 1.41 -12.06
CA ALA A 129 6.02 2.68 -11.34
C ALA A 129 4.90 3.70 -11.64
N ASN A 130 4.18 3.54 -12.76
CA ASN A 130 3.07 4.41 -13.16
C ASN A 130 1.69 3.87 -12.73
N LEU A 131 1.66 2.79 -11.95
CA LEU A 131 0.45 2.17 -11.45
C LEU A 131 0.16 2.58 -10.00
N THR A 132 -1.07 2.99 -9.75
CA THR A 132 -1.61 3.15 -8.40
C THR A 132 -2.77 2.17 -8.18
N LEU A 133 -2.70 1.38 -7.11
CA LEU A 133 -3.77 0.42 -6.78
C LEU A 133 -4.82 1.08 -5.89
N THR A 134 -6.08 0.69 -6.06
CA THR A 134 -7.17 1.15 -5.20
C THR A 134 -8.26 0.09 -5.04
N GLY A 135 -9.11 0.29 -4.05
CA GLY A 135 -10.26 -0.56 -3.78
C GLY A 135 -10.96 -0.20 -2.48
N HIS A 136 -12.21 -0.62 -2.37
CA HIS A 136 -13.06 -0.43 -1.21
C HIS A 136 -13.42 -1.78 -0.59
N SER A 137 -13.56 -1.83 0.74
CA SER A 137 -13.97 -3.05 1.46
C SER A 137 -13.07 -4.24 1.09
N LEU A 138 -13.63 -5.34 0.59
CA LEU A 138 -12.88 -6.49 0.06
C LEU A 138 -11.95 -6.12 -1.11
N GLY A 139 -12.36 -5.24 -2.02
CA GLY A 139 -11.48 -4.74 -3.09
C GLY A 139 -10.23 -4.05 -2.53
N GLY A 140 -10.36 -3.43 -1.35
CA GLY A 140 -9.23 -2.89 -0.60
C GLY A 140 -8.29 -3.97 -0.02
N ASN A 141 -8.79 -5.15 0.36
CA ASN A 141 -7.95 -6.30 0.71
C ASN A 141 -7.19 -6.80 -0.52
N ILE A 142 -7.88 -6.99 -1.65
CA ILE A 142 -7.27 -7.46 -2.90
C ILE A 142 -6.16 -6.49 -3.33
N ALA A 143 -6.42 -5.18 -3.33
CA ALA A 143 -5.44 -4.16 -3.65
C ALA A 143 -4.20 -4.24 -2.74
N GLN A 144 -4.37 -4.38 -1.42
CA GLN A 144 -3.26 -4.55 -0.48
C GLN A 144 -2.46 -5.84 -0.76
N ARG A 145 -3.15 -6.95 -1.04
CA ARG A 145 -2.49 -8.23 -1.31
C ARG A 145 -1.69 -8.18 -2.61
N VAL A 146 -2.25 -7.57 -3.67
CA VAL A 146 -1.56 -7.34 -4.94
C VAL A 146 -0.35 -6.43 -4.72
N ALA A 147 -0.50 -5.36 -3.93
CA ALA A 147 0.60 -4.46 -3.60
C ALA A 147 1.79 -5.21 -3.01
N LEU A 148 1.55 -6.09 -2.02
CA LEU A 148 2.59 -6.94 -1.43
C LEU A 148 3.20 -7.88 -2.46
N LYS A 149 2.36 -8.66 -3.17
CA LYS A 149 2.83 -9.71 -4.06
C LYS A 149 3.66 -9.17 -5.23
N LYS A 150 3.29 -7.98 -5.71
CA LYS A 150 3.83 -7.38 -6.93
C LYS A 150 4.74 -6.18 -6.65
N ASN A 151 4.99 -5.88 -5.39
CA ASN A 151 5.73 -4.70 -4.94
C ASN A 151 5.24 -3.40 -5.60
N ALA A 152 3.93 -3.18 -5.61
CA ALA A 152 3.33 -2.00 -6.24
C ALA A 152 3.72 -0.73 -5.46
N GLN A 153 4.18 0.30 -6.16
CA GLN A 153 4.81 1.46 -5.52
C GLN A 153 3.83 2.37 -4.80
N ASN A 154 2.57 2.43 -5.24
CA ASN A 154 1.54 3.24 -4.61
C ASN A 154 0.20 2.49 -4.55
N THR A 155 -0.45 2.55 -3.39
CA THR A 155 -1.75 1.92 -3.15
C THR A 155 -2.56 2.78 -2.18
N ILE A 156 -3.80 3.09 -2.54
CA ILE A 156 -4.71 3.91 -1.75
C ILE A 156 -6.04 3.17 -1.63
N VAL A 157 -6.46 2.81 -0.42
CA VAL A 157 -7.68 1.98 -0.21
C VAL A 157 -8.63 2.61 0.79
N TYR A 158 -9.92 2.28 0.69
CA TYR A 158 -11.01 2.93 1.44
C TYR A 158 -11.83 1.90 2.22
N ASN A 159 -12.01 2.09 3.52
CA ASN A 159 -12.73 1.16 4.42
C ASN A 159 -12.35 -0.31 4.16
N ALA A 160 -11.06 -0.56 3.94
CA ALA A 160 -10.59 -1.86 3.46
C ALA A 160 -10.77 -2.97 4.51
N ALA A 161 -11.02 -4.18 4.02
CA ALA A 161 -10.92 -5.40 4.82
C ALA A 161 -9.46 -5.67 5.23
N PRO A 162 -9.21 -6.34 6.38
CA PRO A 162 -7.86 -6.73 6.79
C PRO A 162 -7.26 -7.73 5.81
N LEU A 163 -5.93 -7.76 5.68
CA LEU A 163 -5.20 -8.78 4.92
C LEU A 163 -5.42 -10.18 5.48
N TYR A 164 -5.47 -10.32 6.80
CA TYR A 164 -5.85 -11.55 7.49
C TYR A 164 -6.17 -11.28 8.97
N VAL A 165 -6.76 -12.27 9.65
CA VAL A 165 -6.95 -12.26 11.11
C VAL A 165 -6.14 -13.44 11.70
N PRO A 166 -5.25 -13.22 12.69
CA PRO A 166 -4.45 -14.28 13.30
C PRO A 166 -5.31 -15.35 13.99
N THR A 167 -4.93 -16.62 13.83
CA THR A 167 -5.62 -17.78 14.40
C THR A 167 -5.40 -17.96 15.91
N SER A 168 -4.38 -17.32 16.49
CA SER A 168 -4.06 -17.40 17.93
C SER A 168 -5.01 -16.63 18.84
N SER A 169 -6.02 -15.94 18.30
CA SER A 169 -6.90 -15.07 19.07
C SER A 169 -7.89 -15.82 19.98
N GLY A 170 -7.96 -17.17 19.96
CA GLY A 170 -8.91 -17.95 20.78
C GLY A 170 -10.41 -17.71 20.47
N ILE A 171 -10.69 -16.97 19.40
CA ILE A 171 -11.99 -16.34 19.06
C ILE A 171 -12.66 -17.05 17.87
N VAL A 172 -12.15 -18.20 17.40
CA VAL A 172 -12.75 -18.94 16.25
C VAL A 172 -14.26 -19.20 16.43
N GLY A 173 -14.73 -19.43 17.67
CA GLY A 173 -16.15 -19.58 17.98
C GLY A 173 -16.98 -18.27 18.07
N THR A 174 -16.34 -17.11 18.25
CA THR A 174 -17.01 -15.78 18.29
C THR A 174 -16.94 -15.05 16.95
N LEU A 175 -16.04 -15.44 16.03
CA LEU A 175 -15.95 -14.94 14.65
C LEU A 175 -17.18 -15.32 13.80
N THR A 176 -17.82 -16.45 14.08
CA THR A 176 -19.02 -16.94 13.34
C THR A 176 -20.32 -16.28 13.79
N GLN A 177 -20.31 -15.55 14.92
CA GLN A 177 -21.51 -14.91 15.49
C GLN A 177 -21.56 -13.39 15.27
N ASN A 178 -20.48 -12.77 14.79
CA ASN A 178 -20.47 -11.36 14.39
C ASN A 178 -20.45 -11.25 12.86
N PRO A 179 -21.58 -10.89 12.24
CA PRO A 179 -21.67 -10.82 10.79
C PRO A 179 -20.68 -9.85 10.11
N ALA A 180 -20.28 -8.77 10.81
CA ALA A 180 -19.27 -7.84 10.29
C ALA A 180 -17.85 -8.45 10.31
N LEU A 181 -17.61 -9.44 11.18
CA LEU A 181 -16.36 -10.21 11.21
C LEU A 181 -16.35 -11.33 10.19
N ALA A 182 -17.49 -11.98 9.91
CA ALA A 182 -17.60 -13.03 8.90
C ALA A 182 -17.11 -12.57 7.51
N LEU A 183 -17.33 -11.29 7.17
CA LEU A 183 -16.83 -10.65 5.94
C LEU A 183 -15.30 -10.49 5.90
N ALA A 184 -14.64 -10.45 7.06
CA ALA A 184 -13.23 -10.10 7.24
C ALA A 184 -12.30 -11.31 7.33
N VAL A 185 -12.84 -12.53 7.43
CA VAL A 185 -12.03 -13.69 7.79
C VAL A 185 -11.39 -14.32 6.55
N VAL A 186 -10.19 -13.83 6.18
CA VAL A 186 -9.14 -14.79 5.82
C VAL A 186 -8.85 -15.53 7.11
N ILE A 187 -9.36 -16.76 7.27
CA ILE A 187 -8.79 -17.65 8.29
C ILE A 187 -7.41 -17.89 7.71
N GLY A 188 -6.41 -17.22 8.25
CA GLY A 188 -5.03 -17.43 7.84
C GLY A 188 -4.73 -18.91 8.03
N SER A 189 -4.74 -19.67 6.95
CA SER A 189 -3.91 -20.87 6.92
C SER A 189 -2.49 -20.38 7.19
N SER A 190 -1.71 -21.14 7.95
CA SER A 190 -0.31 -20.83 8.21
C SER A 190 0.46 -20.50 6.92
N ALA A 191 0.12 -21.16 5.81
CA ALA A 191 0.67 -20.89 4.48
C ALA A 191 0.39 -19.47 3.96
N ASN A 192 -0.86 -18.99 4.03
CA ASN A 192 -1.22 -17.65 3.54
C ASN A 192 -0.60 -16.53 4.39
N MET A 193 -0.58 -16.70 5.71
CA MET A 193 0.08 -15.75 6.60
C MET A 193 1.58 -15.70 6.34
N ASN A 194 2.24 -16.86 6.18
CA ASN A 194 3.67 -16.92 5.87
C ASN A 194 4.00 -16.25 4.54
N ALA A 195 3.15 -16.42 3.52
CA ALA A 195 3.33 -15.75 2.23
C ALA A 195 3.19 -14.23 2.35
N ILE A 196 2.21 -13.73 3.11
CA ILE A 196 2.03 -12.30 3.36
C ILE A 196 3.22 -11.73 4.15
N ILE A 197 3.68 -12.43 5.19
CA ILE A 197 4.85 -12.05 5.98
C ILE A 197 6.11 -12.05 5.11
N ALA A 198 6.27 -13.02 4.21
CA ALA A 198 7.40 -13.06 3.28
C ALA A 198 7.36 -11.89 2.29
N ASP A 199 6.21 -11.63 1.67
CA ASP A 199 6.05 -10.53 0.72
C ASP A 199 6.27 -9.16 1.42
N GLN A 200 5.84 -9.01 2.68
CA GLN A 200 6.09 -7.80 3.48
C GLN A 200 7.57 -7.48 3.68
N LYS A 201 8.44 -8.51 3.83
CA LYS A 201 9.89 -8.29 4.01
C LYS A 201 10.55 -7.61 2.82
N THR A 202 10.00 -7.82 1.62
CA THR A 202 10.54 -7.27 0.37
C THR A 202 9.75 -6.08 -0.16
N PHE A 203 8.66 -5.70 0.52
CA PHE A 203 7.76 -4.66 0.06
C PHE A 203 8.36 -3.27 0.31
N THR A 204 8.55 -2.50 -0.76
CA THR A 204 9.08 -1.12 -0.75
C THR A 204 8.02 -0.08 -1.12
N GLY A 205 6.82 -0.55 -1.49
CA GLY A 205 5.70 0.28 -1.90
C GLY A 205 5.04 1.01 -0.74
N LYS A 206 4.19 1.98 -1.08
CA LYS A 206 3.40 2.73 -0.11
C LYS A 206 1.94 2.29 -0.13
N VAL A 207 1.37 2.10 1.06
CA VAL A 207 -0.07 1.92 1.25
C VAL A 207 -0.62 3.04 2.13
N THR A 208 -1.65 3.72 1.63
CA THR A 208 -2.43 4.72 2.37
C THR A 208 -3.86 4.20 2.52
N ARG A 209 -4.31 4.02 3.75
CA ARG A 209 -5.64 3.50 4.05
C ARG A 209 -6.50 4.61 4.61
N PHE A 210 -7.65 4.82 4.00
CA PHE A 210 -8.68 5.72 4.51
C PHE A 210 -9.77 4.92 5.18
N ARG A 211 -10.23 5.41 6.32
CA ARG A 211 -11.30 4.78 7.07
C ARG A 211 -12.27 5.83 7.59
N THR A 212 -13.55 5.55 7.49
CA THR A 212 -14.57 6.38 8.15
C THR A 212 -14.63 6.09 9.65
N GLU A 213 -15.10 7.06 10.44
CA GLU A 213 -15.16 6.95 11.89
C GLU A 213 -16.07 5.81 12.35
N ARG A 214 -17.19 5.63 11.64
CA ARG A 214 -18.23 4.68 12.04
C ARG A 214 -18.19 3.37 11.26
N ASP A 215 -17.19 3.12 10.41
CA ASP A 215 -17.11 1.86 9.69
C ASP A 215 -17.10 0.65 10.66
N PRO A 216 -18.12 -0.23 10.64
CA PRO A 216 -18.20 -1.39 11.52
C PRO A 216 -17.12 -2.44 11.19
N LEU A 217 -16.71 -2.56 9.92
CA LEU A 217 -15.76 -3.59 9.48
C LEU A 217 -14.41 -3.42 10.16
N THR A 218 -13.80 -2.24 10.10
CA THR A 218 -12.49 -2.09 10.75
C THR A 218 -12.58 -2.00 12.27
N LYS A 219 -13.72 -1.57 12.86
CA LYS A 219 -13.90 -1.66 14.33
C LYS A 219 -13.85 -3.11 14.78
N ALA A 220 -14.59 -3.96 14.06
CA ALA A 220 -14.63 -5.39 14.33
C ALA A 220 -13.26 -6.02 14.09
N SER A 221 -12.64 -5.74 12.93
CA SER A 221 -11.29 -6.20 12.58
C SER A 221 -10.25 -5.84 13.65
N LYS A 222 -10.23 -4.59 14.15
CA LYS A 222 -9.32 -4.16 15.23
C LYS A 222 -9.55 -4.93 16.53
N ALA A 223 -10.79 -5.29 16.85
CA ALA A 223 -11.12 -6.06 18.06
C ALA A 223 -10.58 -7.50 18.03
N VAL A 224 -10.37 -8.07 16.84
CA VAL A 224 -9.86 -9.44 16.68
C VAL A 224 -8.41 -9.52 16.19
N GLY A 225 -7.72 -8.38 16.12
CA GLY A 225 -6.32 -8.32 15.71
C GLY A 225 -6.10 -8.43 14.20
N GLY A 226 -7.06 -7.97 13.38
CA GLY A 226 -6.92 -7.94 11.93
C GLY A 226 -5.67 -7.19 11.47
N VAL A 227 -4.92 -7.80 10.56
CA VAL A 227 -3.63 -7.31 10.08
C VAL A 227 -3.81 -6.49 8.81
N TYR A 228 -3.15 -5.34 8.77
CA TYR A 228 -3.13 -4.41 7.64
C TYR A 228 -1.69 -3.96 7.37
N ILE A 229 -1.47 -3.25 6.25
CA ILE A 229 -0.18 -2.63 5.92
C ILE A 229 -0.32 -1.12 5.67
N GLY A 230 0.77 -0.38 5.88
CA GLY A 230 0.85 1.05 5.62
C GLY A 230 0.02 1.93 6.55
N ASP A 231 -0.02 3.22 6.22
CA ASP A 231 -0.56 4.31 7.04
C ASP A 231 -2.10 4.25 7.11
N ASP A 232 -2.68 4.35 8.32
CA ASP A 232 -4.14 4.40 8.58
C ASP A 232 -4.60 5.84 8.84
N TYR A 233 -5.57 6.33 8.08
CA TYR A 233 -6.11 7.68 8.20
C TYR A 233 -7.62 7.64 8.42
N ALA A 234 -8.06 8.15 9.57
CA ALA A 234 -9.48 8.36 9.83
C ALA A 234 -9.96 9.63 9.12
N ILE A 235 -11.02 9.52 8.32
CA ILE A 235 -11.76 10.65 7.77
C ILE A 235 -12.72 11.11 8.86
N THR A 236 -12.53 12.30 9.40
CA THR A 236 -13.36 12.81 10.50
C THR A 236 -14.73 13.27 10.02
N ASN A 237 -15.74 13.20 10.89
CA ASN A 237 -17.14 13.55 10.57
C ASN A 237 -17.71 12.76 9.37
N SER A 238 -17.26 11.52 9.21
CA SER A 238 -17.65 10.67 8.09
C SER A 238 -18.75 9.68 8.45
N GLY A 239 -19.34 9.09 7.41
CA GLY A 239 -20.40 8.10 7.53
C GLY A 239 -19.92 6.72 7.98
N SER A 240 -20.59 5.70 7.46
CA SER A 240 -20.44 4.30 7.82
C SER A 240 -19.46 3.60 6.87
N HIS A 241 -19.78 2.40 6.38
CA HIS A 241 -18.88 1.61 5.54
C HIS A 241 -18.85 2.06 4.07
N SER A 242 -19.91 2.69 3.55
CA SER A 242 -20.06 2.94 2.12
C SER A 242 -18.99 3.90 1.59
N LEU A 243 -18.60 3.72 0.33
CA LEU A 243 -17.72 4.67 -0.35
C LEU A 243 -18.47 5.99 -0.68
N ASP A 244 -19.79 5.94 -0.83
CA ASP A 244 -20.62 7.13 -1.07
C ASP A 244 -20.58 8.08 0.13
N ASP A 245 -20.45 7.54 1.34
CA ASP A 245 -20.26 8.33 2.57
C ASP A 245 -19.05 9.26 2.44
N ILE A 246 -18.03 8.88 1.66
CA ILE A 246 -16.81 9.65 1.40
C ILE A 246 -16.97 10.54 0.16
N ILE A 247 -17.41 9.98 -0.97
CA ILE A 247 -17.35 10.64 -2.28
C ILE A 247 -18.36 11.77 -2.43
N ASP A 248 -19.55 11.61 -1.84
CA ASP A 248 -20.62 12.59 -1.97
C ASP A 248 -20.42 13.80 -1.04
N ASP A 249 -19.55 13.66 -0.04
CA ASP A 249 -19.18 14.72 0.89
C ASP A 249 -17.88 15.43 0.44
N ARG A 250 -18.00 16.73 0.14
CA ARG A 250 -16.87 17.55 -0.30
C ARG A 250 -15.79 17.71 0.77
N GLU A 251 -16.14 17.80 2.04
CA GLU A 251 -15.15 17.98 3.11
C GLU A 251 -14.39 16.67 3.35
N GLN A 252 -15.06 15.52 3.24
CA GLN A 252 -14.38 14.22 3.28
C GLN A 252 -13.44 14.04 2.08
N MET A 253 -13.87 14.40 0.88
CA MET A 253 -13.00 14.39 -0.30
C MET A 253 -11.83 15.36 -0.19
N LYS A 254 -11.98 16.52 0.47
CA LYS A 254 -10.85 17.40 0.79
C LYS A 254 -9.86 16.74 1.74
N GLN A 255 -10.33 16.02 2.77
CA GLN A 255 -9.45 15.27 3.67
C GLN A 255 -8.66 14.20 2.90
N VAL A 256 -9.32 13.44 2.01
CA VAL A 256 -8.65 12.48 1.12
C VAL A 256 -7.59 13.19 0.27
N GLY A 257 -7.96 14.26 -0.43
CA GLY A 257 -7.04 15.01 -1.29
C GLY A 257 -5.83 15.59 -0.54
N ALA A 258 -6.04 16.08 0.67
CA ALA A 258 -4.97 16.63 1.51
C ALA A 258 -4.01 15.55 2.00
N VAL A 259 -4.53 14.41 2.46
CA VAL A 259 -3.71 13.27 2.87
C VAL A 259 -2.96 12.68 1.69
N VAL A 260 -3.58 12.53 0.51
CA VAL A 260 -2.90 12.02 -0.69
C VAL A 260 -1.84 13.00 -1.19
N ALA A 261 -2.13 14.31 -1.21
CA ALA A 261 -1.15 15.33 -1.55
C ALA A 261 0.06 15.29 -0.60
N LYS A 262 -0.22 15.27 0.71
CA LYS A 262 0.81 15.15 1.74
C LYS A 262 1.54 13.82 1.63
N ALA A 263 0.86 12.73 1.31
CA ALA A 263 1.45 11.42 1.12
C ALA A 263 2.43 11.40 -0.06
N LYS A 264 2.12 12.10 -1.17
CA LYS A 264 3.03 12.29 -2.31
C LYS A 264 4.23 13.17 -1.95
N GLN A 265 4.04 14.14 -1.07
CA GLN A 265 5.12 15.02 -0.58
C GLN A 265 5.99 14.33 0.49
N ASP A 266 5.39 13.56 1.39
CA ASP A 266 6.03 12.78 2.45
C ASP A 266 6.80 11.57 1.89
N SER A 267 6.47 11.07 0.68
CA SER A 267 7.32 10.08 0.00
C SER A 267 8.69 10.62 -0.39
N ASP A 268 8.88 11.94 -0.43
CA ASP A 268 10.19 12.59 -0.53
C ASP A 268 10.85 12.82 0.85
N LEU A 269 10.13 12.56 1.97
CA LEU A 269 10.54 12.83 3.36
C LEU A 269 10.51 11.58 4.28
N LYS A 270 10.61 10.37 3.72
CA LYS A 270 10.31 9.10 4.42
C LYS A 270 11.18 8.80 5.65
N VAL A 271 12.39 9.35 5.74
CA VAL A 271 13.26 9.21 6.94
C VAL A 271 12.61 9.83 8.18
N GLN A 272 11.89 10.96 8.06
CA GLN A 272 11.22 11.57 9.21
C GLN A 272 10.05 10.73 9.72
N LYS A 273 9.31 10.07 8.83
CA LYS A 273 8.22 9.17 9.22
C LYS A 273 8.73 7.93 9.95
N ALA A 274 9.80 7.32 9.44
CA ALA A 274 10.44 6.20 10.12
C ALA A 274 10.93 6.61 11.53
N LEU A 275 11.52 7.80 11.67
CA LEU A 275 11.91 8.36 12.97
C LEU A 275 10.73 8.59 13.92
N HIS A 276 9.58 9.04 13.41
CA HIS A 276 8.35 9.18 14.21
C HIS A 276 7.80 7.83 14.68
N THR A 277 7.83 6.79 13.84
CA THR A 277 7.44 5.43 14.25
C THR A 277 8.35 4.89 15.35
N VAL A 278 9.66 5.13 15.28
CA VAL A 278 10.60 4.78 16.36
C VAL A 278 10.26 5.54 17.65
N ASP A 279 9.99 6.84 17.54
CA ASP A 279 9.64 7.68 18.69
C ASP A 279 8.33 7.23 19.38
N ASP A 280 7.31 6.85 18.62
CA ASP A 280 6.05 6.33 19.14
C ASP A 280 6.22 4.95 19.81
N GLN A 281 7.06 4.09 19.26
CA GLN A 281 7.44 2.82 19.89
C GLN A 281 8.18 3.09 21.21
N MET A 282 9.14 4.01 21.24
CA MET A 282 9.85 4.37 22.48
C MET A 282 8.91 4.96 23.55
N LYS A 283 7.98 5.85 23.17
CA LYS A 283 6.95 6.39 24.08
C LYS A 283 6.05 5.31 24.65
N SER A 284 5.70 4.31 23.85
CA SER A 284 4.90 3.16 24.30
C SER A 284 5.63 2.36 25.37
N VAL A 285 6.94 2.15 25.18
CA VAL A 285 7.74 1.46 26.20
C VAL A 285 7.95 2.32 27.46
N GLN A 286 8.12 3.64 27.33
CA GLN A 286 8.16 4.54 28.49
C GLN A 286 6.85 4.52 29.29
N LYS A 287 5.69 4.47 28.63
CA LYS A 287 4.38 4.33 29.29
C LYS A 287 4.26 3.01 30.04
N LEU A 288 4.74 1.90 29.47
CA LEU A 288 4.81 0.62 30.16
C LEU A 288 5.68 0.76 31.42
N LYS A 289 6.90 1.29 31.29
CA LYS A 289 7.81 1.54 32.43
C LYS A 289 7.15 2.37 33.55
N GLY A 290 6.40 3.42 33.18
CA GLY A 290 5.66 4.25 34.13
C GLY A 290 4.54 3.51 34.87
N LYS A 291 3.77 2.65 34.16
CA LYS A 291 2.69 1.85 34.77
C LYS A 291 3.21 0.84 35.81
N TYR A 292 4.39 0.27 35.61
CA TYR A 292 4.96 -0.73 36.51
C TYR A 292 5.84 -0.13 37.62
N SER A 293 6.16 1.17 37.57
CA SER A 293 6.96 1.85 38.60
C SER A 293 6.18 2.12 39.91
N SER A 294 4.87 1.95 39.93
CA SER A 294 4.00 2.24 41.08
C SER A 294 3.90 1.12 42.13
N GLY A 295 4.41 -0.09 41.83
CA GLY A 295 4.36 -1.25 42.74
C GLY A 295 5.70 -1.98 43.00
N GLY A 296 6.78 -1.55 42.32
CA GLY A 296 8.05 -2.28 42.29
C GLY A 296 8.03 -3.43 41.27
N LEU A 297 9.07 -3.51 40.42
CA LEU A 297 9.20 -4.55 39.40
C LEU A 297 9.83 -5.82 39.99
N THR A 298 9.26 -6.98 39.69
CA THR A 298 9.94 -8.27 39.86
C THR A 298 11.11 -8.39 38.87
N GLY A 299 12.05 -9.31 39.14
CA GLY A 299 13.21 -9.53 38.27
C GLY A 299 12.81 -9.90 36.83
N SER A 300 11.79 -10.73 36.66
CA SER A 300 11.25 -11.17 35.38
C SER A 300 10.48 -10.07 34.64
N GLU A 301 9.74 -9.20 35.34
CA GLU A 301 9.09 -8.03 34.71
C GLU A 301 10.12 -7.00 34.21
N LYS A 302 11.26 -6.85 34.90
CA LYS A 302 12.36 -6.01 34.44
C LYS A 302 13.01 -6.56 33.17
N ILE A 303 13.25 -7.88 33.12
CA ILE A 303 13.77 -8.59 31.95
C ILE A 303 12.83 -8.45 30.74
N PHE A 304 11.52 -8.59 30.96
CA PHE A 304 10.50 -8.41 29.92
C PHE A 304 10.50 -6.97 29.36
N LEU A 305 10.59 -5.95 30.22
CA LEU A 305 10.64 -4.55 29.79
C LEU A 305 11.90 -4.22 29.00
N ASP A 306 13.07 -4.70 29.44
CA ASP A 306 14.35 -4.47 28.75
C ASP A 306 14.34 -5.16 27.37
N THR A 307 13.72 -6.34 27.27
CA THR A 307 13.47 -7.08 26.04
C THR A 307 12.58 -6.30 25.05
N GLU A 308 11.46 -5.75 25.52
CA GLU A 308 10.56 -4.94 24.69
C GLU A 308 11.22 -3.62 24.22
N GLN A 309 12.04 -2.99 25.07
CA GLN A 309 12.84 -1.81 24.67
C GLN A 309 13.84 -2.15 23.56
N ALA A 310 14.61 -3.22 23.74
CA ALA A 310 15.62 -3.64 22.77
C ALA A 310 14.99 -4.05 21.43
N SER A 311 13.85 -4.74 21.47
CA SER A 311 13.06 -5.11 20.28
C SER A 311 12.52 -3.89 19.55
N ALA A 312 11.95 -2.92 20.27
CA ALA A 312 11.43 -1.68 19.69
C ALA A 312 12.53 -0.84 19.01
N VAL A 313 13.66 -0.63 19.70
CA VAL A 313 14.79 0.17 19.17
C VAL A 313 15.42 -0.51 17.96
N SER A 314 15.66 -1.82 18.01
CA SER A 314 16.28 -2.55 16.90
C SER A 314 15.42 -2.56 15.64
N ARG A 315 14.11 -2.86 15.76
CA ARG A 315 13.15 -2.77 14.65
C ARG A 315 13.08 -1.37 14.06
N GLY A 316 13.09 -0.35 14.91
CA GLY A 316 13.09 1.04 14.49
C GLY A 316 14.31 1.40 13.64
N LEU A 317 15.51 0.99 14.07
CA LEU A 317 16.76 1.21 13.34
C LEU A 317 16.80 0.45 12.01
N THR A 318 16.34 -0.81 11.98
CA THR A 318 16.18 -1.57 10.74
C THR A 318 15.23 -0.85 9.77
N THR A 319 14.09 -0.37 10.27
CA THR A 319 13.11 0.35 9.45
C THR A 319 13.69 1.64 8.85
N VAL A 320 14.32 2.47 9.68
CA VAL A 320 14.93 3.74 9.24
C VAL A 320 16.04 3.49 8.20
N SER A 321 16.89 2.49 8.44
CA SER A 321 18.00 2.18 7.54
C SER A 321 17.55 1.59 6.21
N GLN A 322 16.53 0.73 6.21
CA GLN A 322 15.93 0.20 4.97
C GLN A 322 15.21 1.28 4.17
N GLU A 323 14.59 2.25 4.85
CA GLU A 323 13.98 3.40 4.19
C GLU A 323 15.04 4.35 3.60
N ALA A 324 16.16 4.56 4.30
CA ALA A 324 17.28 5.34 3.77
C ALA A 324 17.86 4.72 2.47
N VAL A 325 17.94 3.39 2.38
CA VAL A 325 18.30 2.68 1.15
C VAL A 325 17.32 3.00 0.02
N THR A 326 16.02 2.90 0.31
CA THR A 326 14.94 3.14 -0.66
C THR A 326 14.96 4.58 -1.16
N GLN A 327 15.17 5.55 -0.26
CA GLN A 327 15.27 6.96 -0.62
C GLN A 327 16.51 7.25 -1.46
N ALA A 328 17.66 6.67 -1.11
CA ALA A 328 18.88 6.83 -1.89
C ALA A 328 18.74 6.28 -3.31
N ALA A 329 18.05 5.15 -3.48
CA ALA A 329 17.75 4.59 -4.80
C ALA A 329 16.82 5.51 -5.62
N SER A 330 15.76 6.02 -4.99
CA SER A 330 14.80 6.94 -5.62
C SER A 330 15.44 8.25 -6.07
N GLU A 331 16.23 8.90 -5.21
CA GLU A 331 16.92 10.15 -5.54
C GLU A 331 18.01 9.92 -6.59
N GLY A 332 18.68 8.76 -6.55
CA GLY A 332 19.58 8.33 -7.61
C GLY A 332 18.89 8.21 -8.96
N ALA A 333 17.72 7.60 -9.02
CA ALA A 333 16.92 7.49 -10.25
C ALA A 333 16.48 8.86 -10.78
N LYS A 334 15.98 9.76 -9.92
CA LYS A 334 15.61 11.14 -10.31
C LYS A 334 16.81 11.92 -10.86
N THR A 335 17.98 11.78 -10.21
CA THR A 335 19.20 12.49 -10.64
C THR A 335 19.71 11.94 -11.96
N ARG A 336 19.67 10.62 -12.15
CA ARG A 336 19.98 9.98 -13.43
C ARG A 336 19.06 10.47 -14.55
N GLN A 337 17.75 10.53 -14.32
CA GLN A 337 16.80 11.03 -15.30
C GLN A 337 17.15 12.47 -15.74
N LYS A 338 17.42 13.36 -14.78
CA LYS A 338 17.85 14.74 -15.10
C LYS A 338 19.17 14.76 -15.89
N ALA A 339 20.10 13.86 -15.60
CA ALA A 339 21.35 13.74 -16.33
C ALA A 339 21.12 13.26 -17.77
N GLU A 340 20.23 12.29 -17.98
CA GLU A 340 19.83 11.80 -19.30
C GLU A 340 19.12 12.91 -20.09
N GLU A 341 18.26 13.71 -19.45
CA GLU A 341 17.64 14.90 -20.08
C GLU A 341 18.67 15.96 -20.47
N ILE A 342 19.70 16.20 -19.65
CA ILE A 342 20.81 17.11 -19.98
C ILE A 342 21.62 16.56 -21.15
N TYR A 343 21.93 15.26 -21.15
CA TYR A 343 22.66 14.63 -22.24
C TYR A 343 21.87 14.67 -23.56
N GLY A 344 20.54 14.49 -23.52
CA GLY A 344 19.68 14.59 -24.69
C GLY A 344 19.66 15.97 -25.35
N LYS A 345 19.94 17.05 -24.60
CA LYS A 345 20.07 18.41 -25.18
C LYS A 345 21.29 18.57 -26.08
N LEU A 346 22.24 17.63 -26.05
CA LEU A 346 23.38 17.65 -26.97
C LEU A 346 22.96 17.31 -28.41
N ASP A 347 21.77 16.74 -28.61
CA ASP A 347 21.22 16.46 -29.93
C ASP A 347 20.59 17.72 -30.59
N ASP A 348 20.47 18.84 -29.85
CA ASP A 348 19.92 20.10 -30.35
C ASP A 348 20.98 20.94 -31.08
N VAL A 349 20.74 21.27 -32.35
CA VAL A 349 21.62 22.15 -33.14
C VAL A 349 21.39 23.63 -32.75
N PRO A 350 22.41 24.37 -32.29
CA PRO A 350 22.25 25.78 -31.92
C PRO A 350 21.81 26.66 -33.10
N PHE A 351 20.91 27.61 -32.82
CA PHE A 351 20.38 28.53 -33.82
C PHE A 351 21.51 29.30 -34.54
N GLY A 352 21.53 29.23 -35.88
CA GLY A 352 22.55 29.87 -36.72
C GLY A 352 23.75 28.99 -37.09
N MET A 353 23.83 27.76 -36.57
CA MET A 353 24.83 26.76 -36.98
C MET A 353 24.34 25.93 -38.17
N VAL A 354 25.24 25.62 -39.10
CA VAL A 354 24.99 24.71 -40.24
C VAL A 354 25.69 23.38 -39.97
N LEU A 355 25.31 22.72 -38.88
CA LEU A 355 25.82 21.40 -38.48
C LEU A 355 24.65 20.42 -38.38
N SER A 356 24.90 19.15 -38.68
CA SER A 356 24.00 18.05 -38.34
C SER A 356 24.04 17.76 -36.83
N PRO A 357 22.98 17.14 -36.27
CA PRO A 357 22.98 16.68 -34.87
C PRO A 357 24.20 15.81 -34.52
N ASP A 358 24.64 14.95 -35.45
CA ASP A 358 25.80 14.08 -35.25
C ASP A 358 27.12 14.88 -35.17
N GLU A 359 27.28 15.93 -35.97
CA GLU A 359 28.45 16.81 -35.92
C GLU A 359 28.48 17.66 -34.63
N VAL A 360 27.32 18.13 -34.17
CA VAL A 360 27.20 18.83 -32.87
C VAL A 360 27.56 17.90 -31.72
N LYS A 361 27.04 16.67 -31.74
CA LYS A 361 27.35 15.66 -30.73
C LYS A 361 28.82 15.27 -30.72
N ALA A 362 29.42 15.07 -31.89
CA ALA A 362 30.85 14.79 -32.03
C ALA A 362 31.71 15.94 -31.46
N ALA A 363 31.34 17.20 -31.71
CA ALA A 363 32.04 18.36 -31.14
C ALA A 363 31.93 18.42 -29.61
N TYR A 364 30.76 18.10 -29.05
CA TYR A 364 30.58 17.98 -27.60
C TYR A 364 31.38 16.83 -27.01
N GLU A 365 31.41 15.67 -27.68
CA GLU A 365 32.23 14.52 -27.27
C GLU A 365 33.73 14.84 -27.30
N GLU A 366 34.21 15.55 -28.33
CA GLU A 366 35.60 16.02 -28.42
C GLU A 366 35.95 17.00 -27.28
N ALA A 367 34.98 17.82 -26.86
CA ALA A 367 35.10 18.68 -25.69
C ALA A 367 34.95 17.91 -24.34
N GLY A 368 34.71 16.59 -24.37
CA GLY A 368 34.62 15.72 -23.20
C GLY A 368 33.21 15.53 -22.62
N CYS A 369 32.17 16.05 -23.28
CA CYS A 369 30.76 15.89 -22.90
C CYS A 369 30.20 14.56 -23.44
N THR A 370 30.70 13.44 -22.95
CA THR A 370 30.23 12.10 -23.30
C THR A 370 29.09 11.64 -22.39
N TYR A 371 28.38 10.60 -22.81
CA TYR A 371 27.35 9.96 -21.96
C TYR A 371 27.95 9.53 -20.61
N ASP A 372 29.13 8.92 -20.63
CA ASP A 372 29.80 8.48 -19.40
C ASP A 372 30.21 9.67 -18.50
N SER A 373 30.61 10.80 -19.07
CA SER A 373 31.03 11.96 -18.30
C SER A 373 29.86 12.73 -17.66
N ILE A 374 28.67 12.67 -18.26
CA ILE A 374 27.45 13.33 -17.76
C ILE A 374 26.60 12.36 -16.94
N VAL A 375 26.17 11.25 -17.53
CA VAL A 375 25.28 10.26 -16.90
C VAL A 375 26.07 9.23 -16.10
N GLY A 376 27.11 8.64 -16.70
CA GLY A 376 27.89 7.56 -16.07
C GLY A 376 28.59 7.96 -14.76
N LYS A 377 29.05 9.21 -14.63
CA LYS A 377 29.60 9.74 -13.36
C LYS A 377 28.53 9.82 -12.27
N ILE A 378 27.33 10.29 -12.62
CA ILE A 378 26.19 10.41 -11.70
C ILE A 378 25.74 9.02 -11.27
N GLU A 379 25.56 8.09 -12.21
CA GLU A 379 25.22 6.70 -11.92
C GLU A 379 26.22 6.08 -10.93
N ARG A 380 27.52 6.15 -11.20
CA ARG A 380 28.56 5.61 -10.32
C ARG A 380 28.51 6.21 -8.92
N HIS A 381 28.34 7.53 -8.81
CA HIS A 381 28.23 8.22 -7.53
C HIS A 381 27.00 7.76 -6.74
N CYS A 382 25.83 7.72 -7.38
CA CYS A 382 24.58 7.29 -6.77
C CYS A 382 24.64 5.81 -6.34
N SER A 383 25.18 4.92 -7.19
CA SER A 383 25.38 3.51 -6.87
C SER A 383 26.31 3.30 -5.67
N GLU A 384 27.42 4.05 -5.57
CA GLU A 384 28.31 3.96 -4.42
C GLU A 384 27.63 4.39 -3.11
N LYS A 385 26.83 5.46 -3.16
CA LYS A 385 26.06 5.95 -2.01
C LYS A 385 24.98 4.97 -1.60
N GLN A 386 24.22 4.43 -2.55
CA GLN A 386 23.20 3.41 -2.30
C GLN A 386 23.82 2.17 -1.66
N ARG A 387 24.99 1.72 -2.14
CA ARG A 387 25.74 0.61 -1.53
C ARG A 387 26.07 0.87 -0.07
N LYS A 388 26.56 2.06 0.28
CA LYS A 388 26.86 2.45 1.67
C LYS A 388 25.62 2.40 2.57
N PHE A 389 24.48 2.88 2.09
CA PHE A 389 23.21 2.75 2.82
C PHE A 389 22.78 1.29 2.97
N GLN A 390 22.99 0.47 1.95
CA GLN A 390 22.65 -0.97 2.00
C GLN A 390 23.54 -1.72 3.00
N GLU A 391 24.84 -1.44 3.01
CA GLU A 391 25.79 -1.98 3.99
C GLU A 391 25.33 -1.63 5.42
N LEU A 392 24.93 -0.38 5.66
CA LEU A 392 24.40 0.06 6.94
C LEU A 392 23.08 -0.64 7.33
N ALA A 393 22.15 -0.77 6.39
CA ALA A 393 20.89 -1.49 6.62
C ALA A 393 21.13 -2.98 6.92
N ASN A 394 22.10 -3.60 6.27
CA ASN A 394 22.49 -4.98 6.55
C ASN A 394 23.04 -5.13 7.98
N SER A 395 23.88 -4.19 8.43
CA SER A 395 24.38 -4.18 9.81
C SER A 395 23.27 -4.07 10.84
N PHE A 396 22.26 -3.22 10.59
CA PHE A 396 21.11 -3.11 11.51
C PHE A 396 20.22 -4.35 11.51
N ASN A 397 19.97 -4.95 10.33
CA ASN A 397 19.26 -6.24 10.26
C ASN A 397 19.98 -7.36 11.03
N GLN A 398 21.32 -7.43 10.91
CA GLN A 398 22.12 -8.40 11.68
C GLN A 398 22.01 -8.15 13.18
N LEU A 399 22.11 -6.89 13.61
CA LEU A 399 21.98 -6.51 15.01
C LEU A 399 20.59 -6.84 15.57
N GLU A 400 19.51 -6.57 14.83
CA GLU A 400 18.15 -6.97 15.19
C GLU A 400 18.04 -8.49 15.38
N GLY A 401 18.62 -9.28 14.46
CA GLY A 401 18.67 -10.73 14.56
C GLY A 401 19.38 -11.21 15.83
N SER A 402 20.54 -10.64 16.16
CA SER A 402 21.27 -10.97 17.39
C SER A 402 20.50 -10.58 18.66
N ILE A 403 19.81 -9.43 18.65
CA ILE A 403 18.97 -8.98 19.76
C ILE A 403 17.79 -9.95 19.94
N ALA A 404 17.10 -10.33 18.85
CA ALA A 404 15.99 -11.27 18.90
C ALA A 404 16.41 -12.65 19.44
N GLN A 405 17.57 -13.16 19.03
CA GLN A 405 18.12 -14.41 19.55
C GLN A 405 18.46 -14.33 21.04
N THR A 406 19.05 -13.22 21.47
CA THR A 406 19.38 -12.98 22.88
C THR A 406 18.12 -12.90 23.74
N ILE A 407 17.10 -12.19 23.25
CA ILE A 407 15.77 -12.11 23.88
C ILE A 407 15.17 -13.51 24.05
N ALA A 408 15.17 -14.33 22.99
CA ALA A 408 14.61 -15.67 23.05
C ALA A 408 15.34 -16.55 24.08
N ALA A 409 16.67 -16.46 24.15
CA ALA A 409 17.47 -17.20 25.13
C ALA A 409 17.16 -16.77 26.58
N ILE A 410 17.00 -15.47 26.82
CA ILE A 410 16.66 -14.93 28.14
C ILE A 410 15.25 -15.38 28.57
N VAL A 411 14.26 -15.29 27.68
CA VAL A 411 12.88 -15.75 27.96
C VAL A 411 12.83 -17.25 28.25
N GLN A 412 13.57 -18.05 27.48
CA GLN A 412 13.67 -19.50 27.68
C GLN A 412 14.28 -19.83 29.05
N THR A 413 15.38 -19.16 29.42
CA THR A 413 16.05 -19.35 30.71
C THR A 413 15.14 -18.98 31.88
N ASP A 414 14.40 -17.88 31.76
CA ASP A 414 13.44 -17.44 32.80
C ASP A 414 12.28 -18.45 32.96
N SER A 415 11.76 -18.98 31.85
CA SER A 415 10.73 -20.03 31.86
C SER A 415 11.22 -21.34 32.50
N GLU A 416 12.47 -21.73 32.26
CA GLU A 416 13.08 -22.92 32.88
C GLU A 416 13.25 -22.75 34.38
N ILE A 417 13.74 -21.59 34.84
CA ILE A 417 13.89 -21.27 36.26
C ILE A 417 12.52 -21.25 36.95
N ALA A 418 11.51 -20.62 36.35
CA ALA A 418 10.15 -20.60 36.88
C ALA A 418 9.56 -22.02 37.00
N GLY A 419 9.80 -22.87 36.00
CA GLY A 419 9.41 -24.28 36.03
C GLY A 419 10.08 -25.07 37.15
N MET A 420 11.37 -24.82 37.42
CA MET A 420 12.10 -25.46 38.52
C MET A 420 11.61 -25.03 39.91
N ILE A 421 11.19 -23.77 40.05
CA ILE A 421 10.67 -23.23 41.32
C ILE A 421 9.27 -23.79 41.61
N ASN A 422 8.42 -23.89 40.60
CA ASN A 422 7.03 -24.39 40.72
C ASN A 422 6.92 -25.92 40.81
N ALA A 423 8.02 -26.65 40.61
CA ALA A 423 8.09 -28.11 40.73
C ALA A 423 8.44 -28.60 42.15
N LYS A 424 8.61 -27.68 43.12
CA LYS A 424 8.68 -27.95 44.57
C LYS A 424 7.35 -27.64 45.23
#